data_AF-F9Q0C7-F1
#
_entry.id   AF-F9Q0C7-F1
#
_cell.length_a   1.000
_cell.length_b   1.000
_cell.length_c   1.000
_cell.angle_alpha   90.00
_cell.angle_beta   90.00
_cell.angle_gamma   90.00
#
_symmetry.space_group_name_H-M   'P 1'
#
loop_
_entity.id
_entity.type
_entity.pdbx_description
1 polymer ?
#
loop_
_entity_poly.entity_id
_entity_poly.type
_entity_poly.pdbx_seq_one_letter_code
_entity_poly.pdbx_strand_id
1 'polypeptide(L)'
;MTHLYYPELARQLFELAVEIKEKLGISLDFINLSGGIGVNYRPEQEPNDIAVIGEGVRKVYEEVLTPAGLGQVKIFTELGRFMLAPHGALVTRVTHKKKPIVPIWVWMHQQSTSCAQPCMEPTTISPI
;
A
#
# COMPACT_ATOMS: atom_id res chain seq x y z
N MET A 1 -14.88 -0.78 -2.94
CA MET A 1 -14.24 -0.51 -4.26
C MET A 1 -12.70 -0.54 -4.19
N THR A 2 -12.10 -1.29 -3.25
CA THR A 2 -10.66 -1.22 -2.97
C THR A 2 -9.82 -2.33 -3.62
N HIS A 3 -10.41 -3.44 -4.05
CA HIS A 3 -9.62 -4.57 -4.59
C HIS A 3 -9.34 -4.50 -6.10
N LEU A 4 -10.03 -3.63 -6.84
CA LEU A 4 -9.99 -3.63 -8.31
C LEU A 4 -8.90 -2.75 -8.92
N TYR A 5 -8.38 -1.75 -8.18
CA TYR A 5 -7.40 -0.82 -8.74
C TYR A 5 -6.04 -1.47 -9.01
N TYR A 6 -5.60 -2.38 -8.13
CA TYR A 6 -4.26 -2.97 -8.21
C TYR A 6 -4.12 -3.92 -9.42
N PRO A 7 -5.10 -4.81 -9.71
CA PRO A 7 -5.10 -5.57 -10.97
C PRO A 7 -5.15 -4.69 -12.22
N GLU A 8 -5.86 -3.56 -12.18
CA GLU A 8 -5.95 -2.63 -13.32
C GLU A 8 -4.61 -1.94 -13.60
N LEU A 9 -3.91 -1.49 -12.55
CA LEU A 9 -2.55 -0.95 -12.70
C LEU A 9 -1.57 -2.01 -13.22
N ALA A 10 -1.70 -3.25 -12.75
CA ALA A 10 -0.90 -4.37 -13.26
C ALA A 10 -1.16 -4.60 -14.76
N ARG A 11 -2.42 -4.49 -15.22
CA ARG A 11 -2.77 -4.60 -16.64
C ARG A 11 -2.02 -3.59 -17.48
N GLN A 12 -2.09 -2.31 -17.10
CA GLN A 12 -1.42 -1.24 -17.84
C GLN A 12 0.09 -1.48 -17.95
N LEU A 13 0.71 -1.95 -16.86
CA LEU A 13 2.14 -2.27 -16.86
C LEU A 13 2.47 -3.49 -17.74
N PHE A 14 1.62 -4.51 -17.73
CA PHE A 14 1.79 -5.71 -18.57
C PHE A 14 1.60 -5.39 -20.05
N GLU A 15 0.61 -4.57 -20.41
CA GLU A 15 0.40 -4.10 -21.78
C GLU A 15 1.61 -3.31 -22.29
N LEU A 16 2.17 -2.43 -21.45
CA LEU A 16 3.42 -1.74 -21.77
C LEU A 16 4.59 -2.71 -21.96
N ALA A 17 4.69 -3.77 -21.14
CA ALA A 17 5.72 -4.78 -21.27
C ALA A 17 5.62 -5.55 -22.61
N VAL A 18 4.39 -5.85 -23.05
CA VAL A 18 4.13 -6.44 -24.36
C VAL A 18 4.54 -5.47 -25.47
N GLU A 19 4.15 -4.21 -25.39
CA GLU A 19 4.51 -3.18 -26.38
C GLU A 19 6.04 -3.05 -26.55
N ILE A 20 6.78 -3.02 -25.44
CA ILE A 20 8.24 -2.95 -25.45
C ILE A 20 8.85 -4.18 -26.12
N LYS A 21 8.35 -5.38 -25.81
CA LYS A 21 8.79 -6.64 -26.44
C LYS A 21 8.56 -6.59 -27.95
N GLU A 22 7.38 -6.18 -28.39
CA GLU A 22 7.02 -6.15 -29.82
C GLU A 22 7.86 -5.14 -30.60
N LYS A 23 8.13 -3.96 -30.02
CA LYS A 23 8.92 -2.92 -30.68
C LYS A 23 10.41 -3.21 -30.73
N LEU A 24 10.96 -3.85 -29.70
CA LEU A 24 12.41 -3.99 -29.53
C LEU A 24 12.93 -5.43 -29.66
N GLY A 25 12.04 -6.43 -29.64
CA GLY A 25 12.42 -7.85 -29.73
C GLY A 25 13.19 -8.36 -28.50
N ILE A 26 13.08 -7.70 -27.35
CA ILE A 26 13.82 -8.03 -26.13
C ILE A 26 13.08 -9.05 -25.25
N SER A 27 13.82 -9.78 -24.41
CA SER A 27 13.27 -10.57 -23.32
C SER A 27 13.25 -9.77 -22.02
N LEU A 28 12.26 -10.03 -21.17
CA LEU A 28 12.13 -9.44 -19.84
C LEU A 28 12.35 -10.52 -18.78
N ASP A 29 13.18 -10.24 -17.77
CA ASP A 29 13.39 -11.18 -16.67
C ASP A 29 12.31 -11.07 -15.59
N PHE A 30 11.86 -9.84 -15.32
CA PHE A 30 10.86 -9.57 -14.29
C PHE A 30 10.11 -8.25 -14.51
N ILE A 31 8.96 -8.14 -13.85
CA ILE A 31 8.16 -6.92 -13.70
C ILE A 31 7.94 -6.68 -12.20
N ASN A 32 8.16 -5.45 -11.75
CA ASN A 32 7.92 -5.04 -10.38
C ASN A 32 6.67 -4.15 -10.32
N LEU A 33 5.65 -4.59 -9.58
CA LEU A 33 4.38 -3.89 -9.41
C LEU A 33 4.43 -2.80 -8.33
N SER A 34 5.62 -2.49 -7.80
CA SER A 34 5.80 -1.57 -6.68
C SER A 34 4.99 -2.01 -5.45
N GLY A 35 4.70 -1.07 -4.56
CA GLY A 35 3.86 -1.27 -3.39
C GLY A 35 2.48 -0.65 -3.55
N GLY A 36 1.98 0.00 -2.49
CA GLY A 36 0.76 0.81 -2.57
C GLY A 36 -0.53 0.10 -2.16
N ILE A 37 -0.46 -1.13 -1.64
CA ILE A 37 -1.59 -1.73 -0.92
C ILE A 37 -1.69 -1.07 0.46
N GLY A 38 -2.85 -0.47 0.73
CA GLY A 38 -3.11 0.28 1.95
C GLY A 38 -3.35 -0.62 3.18
N VAL A 39 -3.28 -0.01 4.36
CA VAL A 39 -3.64 -0.61 5.65
C VAL A 39 -4.70 0.24 6.33
N ASN A 40 -5.37 -0.36 7.31
CA ASN A 40 -6.35 0.35 8.12
C ASN A 40 -5.64 1.07 9.27
N TYR A 41 -5.82 2.38 9.35
CA TYR A 41 -5.41 3.20 10.49
C TYR A 41 -6.53 3.41 11.50
N ARG A 42 -7.76 3.13 11.09
CA ARG A 42 -8.95 3.23 11.93
C ARG A 42 -9.76 1.93 11.90
N PRO A 43 -10.43 1.55 13.01
CA PRO A 43 -11.13 0.26 13.12
C PRO A 43 -12.29 0.05 12.14
N GLU A 44 -12.89 1.13 11.64
CA GLU A 44 -14.07 1.10 10.75
C GLU A 44 -13.69 0.92 9.28
N GLN A 45 -12.40 0.98 8.95
CA GLN A 45 -11.93 0.79 7.59
C GLN A 45 -12.00 -0.70 7.21
N GLU A 46 -12.51 -0.97 6.01
CA GLU A 46 -12.53 -2.32 5.45
C GLU A 46 -11.10 -2.75 5.05
N PRO A 47 -10.60 -3.90 5.55
CA PRO A 47 -9.26 -4.37 5.23
C PRO A 47 -9.12 -4.81 3.77
N ASN A 48 -7.92 -4.65 3.23
CA ASN A 48 -7.59 -5.18 1.92
C ASN A 48 -7.35 -6.70 2.01
N ASP A 49 -8.08 -7.47 1.20
CA ASP A 49 -7.84 -8.90 1.01
C ASP A 49 -6.73 -9.10 -0.04
N ILE A 50 -5.55 -9.48 0.42
CA ILE A 50 -4.37 -9.69 -0.42
C ILE A 50 -4.53 -10.91 -1.34
N ALA A 51 -5.28 -11.93 -0.93
CA ALA A 51 -5.49 -13.12 -1.75
C ALA A 51 -6.39 -12.78 -2.94
N VAL A 52 -7.45 -12.01 -2.71
CA VAL A 52 -8.33 -11.53 -3.78
C VAL A 52 -7.59 -10.61 -4.75
N ILE A 53 -6.76 -9.69 -4.23
CA ILE A 53 -5.94 -8.80 -5.07
C ILE A 53 -4.94 -9.62 -5.91
N GLY A 54 -4.21 -10.55 -5.28
CA GLY A 54 -3.24 -11.41 -5.96
C GLY A 54 -3.88 -12.27 -7.06
N GLU A 55 -5.06 -12.82 -6.80
CA GLU A 55 -5.85 -13.56 -7.78
C GLU A 55 -6.27 -12.67 -8.97
N GLY A 56 -6.65 -11.41 -8.70
CA GLY A 56 -6.91 -10.43 -9.75
C GLY A 56 -5.68 -10.18 -10.64
N VAL A 57 -4.50 -9.99 -10.04
CA VAL A 57 -3.24 -9.81 -10.77
C VAL A 57 -2.88 -11.05 -11.59
N ARG A 58 -3.07 -12.26 -11.03
CA ARG A 58 -2.83 -13.54 -11.73
C ARG A 58 -3.67 -13.65 -13.00
N LYS A 59 -4.96 -13.32 -12.94
CA LYS A 59 -5.84 -13.33 -14.11
C LYS A 59 -5.34 -12.40 -15.21
N VAL A 60 -4.98 -11.17 -14.84
CA VAL A 60 -4.44 -10.19 -15.79
C VAL A 60 -3.11 -10.65 -16.39
N TYR A 61 -2.25 -11.30 -15.60
CA TYR A 61 -1.01 -11.91 -16.09
C TYR A 61 -1.29 -12.99 -17.16
N GLU A 62 -2.22 -13.89 -16.88
CA GLU A 62 -2.63 -14.98 -17.77
C GLU A 62 -3.29 -14.44 -19.04
N GLU A 63 -4.05 -13.36 -18.95
CA GLU A 63 -4.72 -12.73 -20.09
C GLU A 63 -3.77 -11.94 -21.00
N VAL A 64 -2.80 -11.22 -20.42
CA VAL A 64 -1.95 -10.26 -21.17
C VAL A 64 -0.58 -10.84 -21.51
N LEU A 65 0.14 -11.36 -20.51
CA LEU A 65 1.55 -11.76 -20.70
C LEU A 65 1.69 -13.15 -21.30
N THR A 66 0.81 -14.09 -20.94
CA THR A 66 0.91 -15.47 -21.43
C THR A 66 0.73 -15.56 -22.96
N PRO A 67 -0.30 -14.95 -23.58
CA PRO A 67 -0.47 -14.99 -25.03
C PRO A 67 0.65 -14.26 -25.79
N ALA A 68 1.22 -13.22 -25.18
CA ALA A 68 2.36 -12.48 -25.73
C ALA A 68 3.70 -13.24 -25.61
N GLY A 69 3.72 -14.48 -25.10
CA GLY A 69 4.95 -15.26 -24.91
C GLY A 69 5.86 -14.69 -23.82
N LEU A 70 5.28 -14.05 -22.80
CA LEU A 70 5.93 -13.52 -21.60
C LEU A 70 5.50 -14.28 -20.33
N GLY A 71 4.87 -15.45 -20.46
CA GLY A 71 4.38 -16.26 -19.33
C GLY A 71 5.46 -16.88 -18.42
N GLN A 72 6.72 -16.50 -18.58
CA GLN A 72 7.85 -16.88 -17.71
C GLN A 72 8.44 -15.67 -16.95
N VAL A 73 7.93 -14.46 -17.21
CA VAL A 73 8.37 -13.24 -16.54
C VAL A 73 7.99 -13.31 -15.07
N LYS A 74 8.96 -13.04 -14.19
CA LYS A 74 8.75 -13.04 -12.74
C LYS A 74 8.02 -11.77 -12.30
N ILE A 75 7.10 -11.89 -11.35
CA ILE A 75 6.38 -10.74 -10.78
C ILE A 75 6.88 -10.48 -9.36
N PHE A 76 7.22 -9.22 -9.07
CA PHE A 76 7.63 -8.75 -7.75
C PHE A 76 6.73 -7.62 -7.25
N THR A 77 6.69 -7.42 -5.94
CA THR A 77 5.97 -6.34 -5.27
C THR A 77 6.68 -5.92 -3.98
N GLU A 78 6.53 -4.65 -3.58
CA GLU A 78 7.25 -3.99 -2.50
C GLU A 78 6.28 -3.50 -1.42
N LEU A 79 5.63 -4.45 -0.73
CA LEU A 79 4.52 -4.19 0.19
C LEU A 79 4.96 -3.78 1.61
N GLY A 80 5.84 -2.79 1.74
CA GLY A 80 6.43 -2.41 3.03
C GLY A 80 5.39 -2.03 4.11
N ARG A 81 4.56 -1.01 3.83
CA ARG A 81 3.53 -0.55 4.78
C ARG A 81 2.51 -1.65 5.10
N PHE A 82 2.09 -2.40 4.08
CA PHE A 82 1.12 -3.48 4.24
C PHE A 82 1.64 -4.59 5.17
N MET A 83 2.91 -4.99 5.02
CA MET A 83 3.51 -6.02 5.87
C MET A 83 3.74 -5.54 7.31
N LEU A 84 4.22 -4.31 7.50
CA LEU A 84 4.75 -3.88 8.80
C LEU A 84 3.77 -3.09 9.67
N ALA A 85 2.90 -2.27 9.06
CA ALA A 85 2.10 -1.30 9.82
C ALA A 85 1.12 -1.94 10.83
N PRO A 86 0.39 -3.04 10.53
CA PRO A 86 -0.53 -3.65 11.49
C PRO A 86 0.16 -4.28 12.71
N HIS A 87 1.48 -4.51 12.63
CA HIS A 87 2.26 -5.22 13.63
C HIS A 87 3.12 -4.29 14.49
N GLY A 88 3.01 -2.96 14.29
CA GLY A 88 3.74 -1.94 15.04
C GLY A 88 2.83 -1.18 16.00
N ALA A 89 3.32 -0.89 17.21
CA ALA A 89 2.63 -0.02 18.16
C ALA A 89 3.61 0.97 18.79
N LEU A 90 3.19 2.23 18.92
CA LEU A 90 3.92 3.24 19.69
C LEU A 90 3.38 3.29 21.11
N VAL A 91 4.15 2.75 22.05
CA VAL A 91 3.84 2.84 23.49
C VAL A 91 4.55 4.05 24.08
N THR A 92 3.80 4.91 24.78
CA THR A 92 4.34 6.12 25.40
C THR A 92 3.74 6.39 26.77
N ARG A 93 4.45 7.18 27.57
CA ARG A 93 4.03 7.67 28.88
C ARG A 93 3.33 9.02 28.75
N VAL A 94 2.18 9.17 29.39
CA VAL A 94 1.56 10.48 29.61
C VAL A 94 2.34 11.25 30.67
N THR A 95 2.74 12.49 30.37
CA THR A 95 3.49 13.34 31.31
C THR A 95 2.60 14.38 31.97
N HIS A 96 1.65 14.96 31.23
CA HIS A 96 0.78 16.03 31.72
C HIS A 96 -0.64 15.88 31.16
N LYS A 97 -1.60 16.38 31.91
CA LYS A 97 -3.01 16.47 31.49
C LYS A 97 -3.59 17.82 31.90
N LYS A 98 -4.17 18.55 30.94
CA LYS A 98 -4.81 19.86 31.16
C LYS A 98 -6.28 19.74 30.77
N LYS A 99 -7.16 20.10 31.71
CA LYS A 99 -8.63 20.08 31.54
C LYS A 99 -9.20 21.48 31.77
N PRO A 100 -9.19 22.35 30.74
CA PRO A 100 -9.67 23.72 30.90
C PRO A 100 -11.21 23.81 30.86
N ILE A 101 -11.88 23.22 29.87
CA ILE A 101 -13.35 23.03 29.77
C ILE A 101 -13.63 21.87 28.80
N VAL A 102 -13.27 22.02 27.51
CA VAL A 102 -13.08 21.02 26.44
C VAL A 102 -12.35 21.74 25.28
N PRO A 103 -11.40 21.12 24.55
CA PRO A 103 -10.91 19.74 24.64
C PRO A 103 -9.93 19.48 25.79
N ILE A 104 -9.74 18.20 26.12
CA ILE A 104 -8.73 17.72 27.07
C ILE A 104 -7.40 17.58 26.35
N TRP A 105 -6.35 18.20 26.89
CA TRP A 105 -4.99 18.10 26.35
C TRP A 105 -4.18 17.09 27.16
N VAL A 106 -3.48 16.20 26.44
CA VAL A 106 -2.61 15.17 27.00
C VAL A 106 -1.24 15.28 26.34
N TRP A 107 -0.20 15.50 27.14
CA TRP A 107 1.18 15.50 26.65
C TRP A 107 1.78 14.12 26.82
N MET A 108 2.43 13.63 25.77
CA MET A 108 3.10 12.33 25.76
C MET A 108 4.61 12.54 25.84
N HIS A 109 5.32 11.60 26.46
CA HIS A 109 6.79 11.54 26.47
C HIS A 109 7.29 11.01 25.11
N GLN A 110 6.95 11.72 24.04
CA GLN A 110 7.30 11.44 22.65
C GLN A 110 7.50 12.76 21.91
N GLN A 111 8.32 12.71 20.87
CA GLN A 111 8.56 13.81 19.96
C GLN A 111 8.11 13.42 18.55
N SER A 112 7.90 14.41 17.68
CA SER A 112 7.58 14.19 16.26
C SER A 112 8.63 13.34 15.55
N THR A 113 9.88 13.34 16.03
CA THR A 113 10.96 12.48 15.52
C THR A 113 10.67 10.98 15.64
N SER A 114 9.84 10.58 16.61
CA SER A 114 9.47 9.17 16.84
C SER A 114 8.20 8.76 16.07
N CYS A 115 7.33 9.71 15.73
CA CYS A 115 6.16 9.51 14.87
C CYS A 115 5.81 10.83 14.16
N ALA A 116 6.38 11.03 12.97
CA ALA A 116 6.27 12.29 12.25
C ALA A 116 5.03 12.38 11.35
N GLN A 117 4.44 11.23 10.98
CA GLN A 117 3.37 11.17 9.98
C GLN A 117 2.18 12.11 10.29
N PRO A 118 1.68 12.23 11.55
CA PRO A 118 0.59 13.15 11.86
C PRO A 118 0.94 14.64 11.66
N CYS A 119 2.23 15.01 11.72
CA CYS A 119 2.68 16.39 11.47
C CYS A 119 2.86 16.68 9.97
N MET A 120 3.31 15.68 9.21
CA MET A 120 3.58 15.82 7.77
C MET A 120 2.30 15.68 6.94
N GLU A 121 1.36 14.85 7.39
CA GLU A 121 0.09 14.54 6.74
C GLU A 121 -1.07 14.79 7.71
N PRO A 122 -1.41 16.08 8.00
CA PRO A 122 -2.35 16.45 9.05
C PRO A 122 -3.82 16.06 8.79
N THR A 123 -4.14 15.53 7.61
CA THR A 123 -5.51 15.17 7.17
C THR A 123 -6.14 14.01 7.95
N THR A 124 -5.40 13.32 8.81
CA THR A 124 -5.92 12.24 9.67
C THR A 124 -6.42 12.66 11.06
N ILE A 125 -6.24 13.91 11.48
CA ILE A 125 -6.72 14.37 12.79
C ILE A 125 -8.06 15.08 12.59
N SER A 126 -9.16 14.32 12.57
CA SER A 126 -10.47 14.90 12.78
C SER A 126 -10.55 15.35 14.24
N PRO A 127 -10.94 16.60 14.54
CA PRO A 127 -11.11 17.05 15.92
C PRO A 127 -12.21 16.19 16.57
N ILE A 128 -11.85 15.53 17.66
CA ILE A 128 -12.81 14.94 18.61
C ILE A 128 -13.46 16.08 19.40
#